data_AF-A0A5X9WRD5-F1
#
_entry.id   AF-A0A5X9WRD5-F1
#
_cell.length_a   1.000
_cell.length_b   1.000
_cell.length_c   1.000
_cell.angle_alpha   90.00
_cell.angle_beta   90.00
_cell.angle_gamma   90.00
#
_symmetry.space_group_name_H-M   'P 1'
#
loop_
_entity.id
_entity.type
_entity.pdbx_description
1 polymer ?
#
loop_
_entity_poly.entity_id
_entity_poly.type
_entity_poly.pdbx_seq_one_letter_code
_entity_poly.pdbx_strand_id
1 'polypeptide(L)' 'RVAWHGWSGEEGTDTRLDVHHAWLVENLDGRRVRILTQETQKGKPAEELHNAKPNPMINGHQDWLDSLVEAARKAKQA' A
#
# COMPACT_ATOMS: atom_id res chain seq x y z
N ARG A 1 -4.45 -13.45 2.24
CA ARG A 1 -3.27 -12.79 1.64
C ARG A 1 -3.60 -12.48 0.21
N VAL A 2 -3.35 -11.27 -0.26
CA VAL A 2 -3.59 -10.87 -1.66
C VAL A 2 -2.42 -9.99 -2.08
N ALA A 3 -1.98 -10.10 -3.33
CA ALA A 3 -0.96 -9.22 -3.87
C ALA A 3 -1.14 -9.07 -5.38
N TRP A 4 -0.64 -7.96 -5.91
CA TRP A 4 -0.67 -7.69 -7.34
C TRP A 4 0.59 -6.95 -7.78
N HIS A 5 0.95 -7.14 -9.05
CA HIS A 5 1.95 -6.32 -9.73
C HIS A 5 1.21 -5.18 -10.46
N GLY A 6 1.64 -3.95 -10.19
CA GLY A 6 1.20 -2.76 -10.90
C GLY A 6 2.39 -2.09 -11.57
N TRP A 7 2.12 -1.30 -12.60
CA TRP A 7 3.17 -0.54 -13.27
C TRP A 7 2.66 0.76 -13.87
N SER A 8 3.57 1.69 -14.08
CA SER A 8 3.36 2.92 -14.86
C SER A 8 4.62 3.27 -15.66
N GLY A 9 4.45 4.13 -16.67
CA GLY A 9 5.54 4.47 -17.59
C GLY A 9 5.88 3.35 -18.58
N GLU A 10 6.72 3.69 -19.55
CA GLU A 10 7.11 2.81 -20.65
C GLU A 10 8.28 1.90 -20.25
N GLU A 11 8.19 0.63 -20.62
CA GLU A 11 9.23 -0.37 -20.32
C GLU A 11 10.57 0.00 -20.97
N GLY A 12 11.67 -0.24 -20.26
CA GLY A 12 13.02 0.14 -20.72
C GLY A 12 13.34 1.62 -20.62
N THR A 13 12.41 2.46 -20.14
CA THR A 13 12.65 3.89 -19.93
C THR A 13 12.87 4.24 -18.46
N ASP A 14 13.46 5.41 -18.24
CA ASP A 14 13.61 6.00 -16.91
C ASP A 14 12.26 6.34 -16.23
N THR A 15 11.18 6.45 -17.00
CA THR A 15 9.84 6.71 -16.45
C THR A 15 9.17 5.44 -15.92
N ARG A 16 9.76 4.26 -16.16
CA ARG A 16 9.21 2.98 -15.71
C ARG A 16 9.19 2.91 -14.19
N LEU A 17 8.03 2.60 -13.63
CA LEU A 17 7.86 2.20 -12.25
C LEU A 17 7.13 0.86 -12.21
N ASP A 18 7.74 -0.13 -11.58
CA ASP A 18 7.14 -1.41 -11.24
C ASP A 18 6.90 -1.49 -9.74
N VAL A 19 5.70 -1.94 -9.35
CA VAL A 19 5.35 -2.13 -7.93
C VAL A 19 4.75 -3.50 -7.70
N HIS A 20 5.10 -4.13 -6.59
CA HIS A 20 4.38 -5.30 -6.10
C HIS A 20 3.80 -4.99 -4.72
N HIS A 21 2.48 -4.85 -4.66
CA HIS A 21 1.75 -4.42 -3.47
C HIS A 21 1.03 -5.60 -2.84
N ALA A 22 1.39 -5.93 -1.60
CA ALA A 22 0.92 -7.10 -0.89
C ALA A 22 0.17 -6.72 0.40
N TRP A 23 -0.92 -7.42 0.65
CA TRP A 23 -1.81 -7.23 1.78
C TRP A 23 -2.04 -8.54 2.55
N LEU A 24 -1.99 -8.42 3.87
CA LEU A 24 -2.31 -9.47 4.84
C LEU A 24 -3.37 -8.94 5.80
N VAL A 25 -4.55 -9.58 5.79
CA VAL A 25 -5.59 -9.37 6.79
C VAL A 25 -5.69 -10.66 7.60
N GLU A 26 -5.48 -10.56 8.91
CA GLU A 26 -5.45 -11.72 9.80
C GLU A 26 -6.20 -11.44 11.11
N ASN A 27 -6.90 -12.46 11.60
CA ASN A 27 -7.50 -12.44 12.94
C ASN A 27 -6.41 -12.65 13.97
N LEU A 28 -6.46 -11.86 15.04
CA LEU A 28 -5.63 -11.99 16.22
C LEU A 28 -6.49 -12.26 17.45
N ASP A 29 -5.87 -12.81 18.49
CA ASP A 29 -6.53 -13.02 19.78
C ASP A 29 -7.08 -11.72 20.37
N GLY A 30 -8.14 -11.85 21.16
CA GLY A 30 -8.79 -10.72 21.82
C GLY A 30 -9.73 -9.92 20.90
N ARG A 31 -10.32 -10.57 19.89
CA ARG A 31 -11.25 -9.95 18.91
C ARG A 31 -10.61 -8.79 18.14
N ARG A 32 -9.36 -8.97 17.73
CA ARG A 32 -8.60 -7.99 16.94
C ARG A 32 -8.39 -8.50 15.53
N VAL A 33 -8.31 -7.56 14.59
CA VAL A 33 -7.89 -7.83 13.21
C VAL A 33 -6.65 -7.00 12.96
N ARG A 34 -5.62 -7.61 12.38
CA ARG A 34 -4.46 -6.90 11.86
C ARG A 34 -4.56 -6.80 10.35
N ILE A 35 -4.33 -5.59 9.86
CA ILE A 35 -4.17 -5.29 8.44
C ILE A 35 -2.72 -4.86 8.28
N LEU A 36 -1.96 -5.60 7.48
CA LEU A 36 -0.59 -5.29 7.09
C LEU A 36 -0.57 -5.09 5.57
N THR A 37 0.05 -4.01 5.14
CA THR A 37 0.33 -3.73 3.74
C THR A 37 1.82 -3.46 3.55
N GLN A 38 2.39 -3.98 2.47
CA GLN A 38 3.79 -3.78 2.09
C GLN A 38 3.89 -3.65 0.58
N GLU A 39 4.71 -2.72 0.11
CA GLU A 39 4.95 -2.50 -1.30
C GLU A 39 6.45 -2.51 -1.57
N THR A 40 6.87 -3.22 -2.61
CA THR A 40 8.21 -3.08 -3.19
C THR A 40 8.09 -2.32 -4.50
N GLN A 41 9.02 -1.42 -4.75
CA GLN A 41 9.02 -0.53 -5.91
C GLN A 41 10.38 -0.61 -6.61
N LYS A 42 10.38 -0.57 -7.95
CA LYS A 42 11.59 -0.59 -8.78
C LYS A 42 11.47 0.44 -9.92
N GLY A 43 12.51 1.24 -10.09
CA GLY A 43 12.62 2.28 -11.14
C GLY A 43 13.13 3.61 -10.58
N LYS A 44 13.55 4.54 -11.44
CA LYS A 44 13.97 5.89 -11.00
C LYS A 44 12.87 6.64 -10.24
N PRO A 45 11.57 6.54 -10.58
CA PRO A 45 10.52 7.15 -9.78
C PRO A 45 10.46 6.60 -8.34
N ALA A 46 10.85 5.33 -8.11
CA ALA A 46 10.92 4.77 -6.76
C ALA A 46 12.03 5.40 -5.92
N GLU A 47 13.16 5.78 -6.55
CA GLU A 47 14.24 6.52 -5.88
C GLU A 47 13.77 7.92 -5.47
N GLU A 48 13.03 8.61 -6.34
CA GLU A 48 12.42 9.90 -6.03
C GLU A 48 11.45 9.80 -4.84
N LEU A 49 10.56 8.79 -4.85
CA LEU A 49 9.63 8.51 -3.76
C LEU A 49 10.35 8.21 -2.44
N HIS A 50 11.46 7.46 -2.48
CA HIS A 50 12.27 7.15 -1.30
C HIS A 50 12.89 8.40 -0.67
N ASN A 51 13.38 9.32 -1.51
CA ASN A 51 14.07 10.53 -1.09
C ASN A 51 13.10 11.63 -0.61
N ALA A 52 11.86 11.65 -1.08
CA ALA A 52 10.86 12.63 -0.67
C ALA A 52 10.60 12.62 0.86
N LYS A 53 10.51 13.82 1.44
CA LYS A 53 10.19 14.06 2.87
C LYS A 53 9.09 15.12 3.00
N PRO A 54 8.00 14.85 3.77
CA PRO A 54 7.68 13.58 4.43
C PRO A 54 7.47 12.45 3.42
N ASN A 55 7.65 11.19 3.84
CA ASN A 55 7.59 10.04 2.93
C ASN A 55 6.15 9.87 2.38
N PRO A 56 5.92 10.08 1.07
CA PRO A 56 4.58 10.05 0.51
C PRO A 56 3.97 8.65 0.49
N MET A 57 4.78 7.60 0.29
CA MET A 57 4.29 6.22 0.26
C MET A 57 3.79 5.75 1.63
N ILE A 58 4.54 6.06 2.69
CA ILE A 58 4.13 5.73 4.05
C ILE A 58 2.83 6.46 4.41
N ASN A 59 2.75 7.76 4.12
CA ASN A 59 1.57 8.57 4.42
C ASN A 59 0.34 8.07 3.64
N GLY A 60 0.49 7.83 2.32
CA GLY A 60 -0.62 7.34 1.50
C GLY A 60 -1.08 5.93 1.89
N HIS A 61 -0.17 5.02 2.25
CA HIS A 61 -0.54 3.70 2.77
C HIS A 61 -1.26 3.79 4.12
N GLN A 62 -0.84 4.71 4.99
CA GLN A 62 -1.51 4.94 6.28
C GLN A 62 -2.94 5.47 6.08
N ASP A 63 -3.12 6.46 5.20
CA ASP A 63 -4.44 7.00 4.87
C ASP A 63 -5.38 5.91 4.31
N TRP A 64 -4.84 4.97 3.53
CA TRP A 64 -5.58 3.82 3.03
C TRP A 64 -5.99 2.89 4.18
N LEU A 65 -5.06 2.54 5.07
CA LEU A 65 -5.37 1.68 6.24
C LEU A 65 -6.46 2.30 7.11
N ASP A 66 -6.36 3.59 7.42
CA ASP A 66 -7.33 4.29 8.26
C ASP A 66 -8.71 4.33 7.58
N SER A 67 -8.76 4.68 6.30
CA SER A 67 -10.00 4.71 5.53
C SER A 67 -10.65 3.32 5.39
N LEU A 68 -9.84 2.26 5.21
CA LEU A 68 -10.34 0.89 5.13
C LEU A 68 -10.96 0.45 6.47
N VAL A 69 -10.33 0.80 7.59
CA VAL A 69 -10.87 0.53 8.93
C VAL A 69 -12.18 1.30 9.15
N GLU A 70 -12.24 2.58 8.76
CA GLU A 70 -13.46 3.35 8.83
C GLU A 70 -14.59 2.75 8.00
N ALA A 71 -14.32 2.39 6.74
CA ALA A 71 -15.30 1.80 5.84
C ALA A 71 -15.85 0.48 6.40
N ALA A 72 -14.99 -0.40 6.92
CA ALA A 72 -15.40 -1.66 7.53
C ALA A 72 -16.27 -1.45 8.77
N ARG A 73 -15.96 -0.44 9.61
CA ARG A 73 -16.77 -0.09 10.79
C ARG A 73 -18.15 0.44 10.39
N LYS A 74 -18.22 1.32 9.37
CA LYS A 74 -19.48 1.85 8.84
C LYS A 74 -20.34 0.74 8.25
N ALA A 75 -19.75 -0.17 7.46
CA ALA A 75 -20.47 -1.30 6.85
C ALA A 75 -21.07 -2.26 7.89
N LYS A 76 -20.48 -2.38 9.09
CA LYS A 76 -21.03 -3.20 10.19
C LYS A 76 -22.25 -2.54 10.87
N GLN A 77 -22.39 -1.22 10.76
CA GLN A 77 -23.48 -0.46 11.39
C GLN A 77 -24.71 -0.31 10.50
N ALA A 78 -24.57 -0.53 9.19
CA ALA A 78 -25.65 -0.58 8.22
C ALA A 78 -26.39 -1.92 8.28
#